data_AF-A0A2T7H6T3-F1
#
_entry.id   AF-A0A2T7H6T3-F1
#
_cell.length_a   1.000
_cell.length_b   1.000
_cell.length_c   1.000
_cell.angle_alpha   90.00
_cell.angle_beta   90.00
_cell.angle_gamma   90.00
#
_symmetry.space_group_name_H-M   'P 1'
#
loop_
_entity.id
_entity.type
_entity.pdbx_description
1 polymer ?
#
loop_
_entity_poly.entity_id
_entity_poly.type
_entity_poly.pdbx_seq_one_letter_code
_entity_poly.pdbx_strand_id
1 'polypeptide(L)'
;MSFKLGEMTPAISGNISRLRAIILANYRATEKNIGYHAGRLSLGYKLLVLKTPPKPEDFEFHGTTSRSGGRYGLPAQTAAEDRRRVSVHEDILQERGEKGYREFQKHVLSISTFTGPDRLVKILPETRHDDDMSPDRQYPPGGGFLQWNLKKPGLPFLFAAHFLADGTVKTKGATYRLNSGSIDTDLRQREKLQHFLQTV
;
A
#
# COMPACT_ATOMS: atom_id res chain seq x y z
N MET A 1 -19.15 3.60 2.65
CA MET A 1 -18.73 5.02 2.53
C MET A 1 -18.30 5.26 1.10
N SER A 2 -18.76 6.34 0.47
CA SER A 2 -18.32 6.72 -0.88
C SER A 2 -17.13 7.66 -0.77
N PHE A 3 -16.01 7.34 -1.44
CA PHE A 3 -14.86 8.24 -1.51
C PHE A 3 -14.95 9.10 -2.76
N LYS A 4 -14.74 10.40 -2.62
CA LYS A 4 -14.71 11.34 -3.73
C LYS A 4 -13.28 11.57 -4.21
N LEU A 5 -13.06 11.37 -5.50
CA LEU A 5 -11.76 11.51 -6.13
C LEU A 5 -11.23 12.95 -5.97
N GLY A 6 -9.99 13.09 -5.52
CA GLY A 6 -9.36 14.38 -5.28
C GLY A 6 -9.70 15.03 -3.93
N GLU A 7 -10.35 14.30 -3.02
CA GLU A 7 -10.66 14.75 -1.66
C GLU A 7 -10.00 13.85 -0.61
N MET A 8 -9.90 14.38 0.62
CA MET A 8 -9.43 13.60 1.76
C MET A 8 -10.48 12.56 2.15
N THR A 9 -10.03 11.34 2.40
CA THR A 9 -10.87 10.26 2.91
C THR A 9 -11.15 10.45 4.40
N PRO A 10 -12.18 9.80 4.94
CA PRO A 10 -12.21 9.44 6.36
C PRO A 10 -10.93 8.69 6.79
N ALA A 11 -10.73 8.55 8.10
CA ALA A 11 -9.60 7.79 8.62
C ALA A 11 -9.63 6.33 8.13
N ILE A 12 -8.49 5.86 7.60
CA ILE A 12 -8.31 4.50 7.09
C ILE A 12 -7.09 3.87 7.77
N SER A 13 -7.27 2.65 8.28
CA SER A 13 -6.25 1.84 8.96
C SER A 13 -5.76 0.69 8.07
N GLY A 14 -4.80 -0.09 8.58
CA GLY A 14 -4.21 -1.26 7.90
C GLY A 14 -2.93 -0.93 7.14
N ASN A 15 -2.41 -1.92 6.40
CA ASN A 15 -1.11 -1.80 5.74
C ASN A 15 -1.02 -0.66 4.72
N ILE A 16 0.12 0.03 4.73
CA ILE A 16 0.57 1.02 3.77
C ILE A 16 1.98 0.66 3.30
N SER A 17 2.34 1.11 2.10
CA SER A 17 3.68 0.90 1.55
C SER A 17 4.12 2.14 0.77
N ARG A 18 5.21 2.04 0.01
CA ARG A 18 5.76 3.16 -0.76
C ARG A 18 5.20 3.17 -2.18
N LEU A 19 5.01 4.37 -2.74
CA LEU A 19 4.52 4.56 -4.11
C LEU A 19 5.32 3.74 -5.13
N ARG A 20 6.64 3.64 -4.98
CA ARG A 20 7.51 2.84 -5.86
C ARG A 20 7.20 1.34 -5.91
N ALA A 21 6.41 0.80 -4.98
CA ALA A 21 5.92 -0.57 -5.05
C ALA A 21 4.87 -0.76 -6.17
N ILE A 22 4.29 0.33 -6.67
CA ILE A 22 3.22 0.33 -7.68
C ILE A 22 3.82 0.45 -9.07
N ILE A 23 3.50 -0.53 -9.93
CA ILE A 23 3.88 -0.56 -11.33
C ILE A 23 2.69 -0.12 -12.17
N LEU A 24 2.69 1.15 -12.58
CA LEU A 24 1.56 1.78 -13.29
C LEU A 24 1.16 1.05 -14.59
N ALA A 25 2.13 0.44 -15.27
CA ALA A 25 1.90 -0.29 -16.52
C ALA A 25 1.17 -1.63 -16.30
N ASN A 26 1.27 -2.22 -15.10
CA ASN A 26 0.90 -3.62 -14.90
C ASN A 26 0.42 -3.87 -13.46
N TYR A 27 -0.90 -4.00 -13.29
CA TYR A 27 -1.49 -4.30 -11.99
C TYR A 27 -1.01 -5.65 -11.42
N ARG A 28 -0.71 -6.64 -12.26
CA ARG A 28 -0.20 -7.95 -11.81
C ARG A 28 1.20 -7.84 -11.23
N ALA A 29 2.04 -6.96 -11.81
CA ALA A 29 3.33 -6.65 -11.23
C ALA A 29 3.18 -5.90 -9.89
N THR A 30 2.19 -5.01 -9.80
CA THR A 30 1.84 -4.37 -8.52
C THR A 30 1.42 -5.40 -7.47
N GLU A 31 0.50 -6.32 -7.79
CA GLU A 31 0.07 -7.42 -6.89
C GLU A 31 1.26 -8.21 -6.34
N LYS A 32 2.19 -8.61 -7.23
CA LYS A 32 3.43 -9.29 -6.84
C LYS A 32 4.31 -8.42 -5.94
N ASN A 33 4.41 -7.12 -6.19
CA ASN A 33 5.23 -6.23 -5.37
C ASN A 33 4.65 -6.06 -3.96
N ILE A 34 3.33 -5.94 -3.84
CA ILE A 34 2.68 -5.64 -2.56
C ILE A 34 2.14 -6.86 -1.81
N GLY A 35 2.21 -8.06 -2.40
CA GLY A 35 1.77 -9.31 -1.76
C GLY A 35 0.26 -9.48 -1.78
N TYR A 36 -0.38 -9.25 -2.93
CA TYR A 36 -1.80 -9.56 -3.15
C TYR A 36 -1.96 -10.81 -4.01
N HIS A 37 -3.05 -11.56 -3.78
CA HIS A 37 -3.49 -12.63 -4.67
C HIS A 37 -3.54 -12.15 -6.14
N ALA A 38 -3.21 -13.03 -7.07
CA ALA A 38 -3.27 -12.72 -8.50
C ALA A 38 -4.71 -12.36 -8.94
N GLY A 39 -4.87 -11.23 -9.62
CA GLY A 39 -6.18 -10.72 -10.04
C GLY A 39 -6.93 -9.94 -8.97
N ARG A 40 -6.35 -9.72 -7.78
CA ARG A 40 -6.94 -8.87 -6.74
C ARG A 40 -7.24 -7.44 -7.21
N LEU A 41 -6.43 -6.92 -8.12
CA LEU A 41 -6.52 -5.57 -8.69
C LEU A 41 -7.17 -5.55 -10.08
N SER A 42 -7.64 -6.69 -10.60
CA SER A 42 -8.13 -6.79 -11.99
C SER A 42 -9.41 -5.99 -12.25
N LEU A 43 -10.24 -5.79 -11.24
CA LEU A 43 -11.47 -4.97 -11.33
C LEU A 43 -11.21 -3.48 -11.07
N GLY A 44 -9.94 -3.10 -10.86
CA GLY A 44 -9.54 -1.75 -10.49
C GLY A 44 -9.21 -1.60 -9.01
N TYR A 45 -8.72 -0.43 -8.67
CA TYR A 45 -8.37 -0.05 -7.31
C TYR A 45 -8.25 1.45 -7.12
N LYS A 46 -8.41 1.90 -5.88
CA LYS A 46 -8.17 3.28 -5.46
C LYS A 46 -6.75 3.38 -4.91
N LEU A 47 -6.01 4.36 -5.40
CA LEU A 47 -4.71 4.73 -4.86
C LEU A 47 -4.87 5.96 -3.98
N LEU A 48 -4.55 5.78 -2.71
CA LEU A 48 -4.60 6.81 -1.69
C LEU A 48 -3.18 7.23 -1.32
N VAL A 49 -2.95 8.54 -1.23
CA VAL A 49 -1.63 9.08 -0.87
C VAL A 49 -1.71 9.80 0.48
N LEU A 50 -0.73 9.54 1.34
CA LEU A 50 -0.67 10.21 2.63
C LEU A 50 -0.12 11.62 2.41
N LYS A 51 -0.83 12.62 2.97
CA LYS A 51 -0.49 14.05 2.82
C LYS A 51 0.19 14.64 4.04
N THR A 52 0.02 14.01 5.20
CA THR A 52 0.55 14.47 6.48
C THR A 52 1.33 13.36 7.15
N PRO A 53 2.43 13.67 7.85
CA PRO A 53 3.19 12.67 8.60
C PRO A 53 2.30 11.97 9.64
N PRO A 54 2.39 10.63 9.76
CA PRO A 54 1.89 9.93 10.94
C PRO A 54 2.66 10.40 12.18
N LYS A 55 2.03 10.26 13.35
CA LYS A 55 2.73 10.24 14.62
C LYS A 55 3.25 8.82 14.92
N PRO A 56 4.26 8.66 15.79
CA PRO A 56 4.73 7.34 16.21
C PRO A 56 3.61 6.40 16.69
N GLU A 57 2.64 6.92 17.42
CA GLU A 57 1.50 6.15 17.93
C GLU A 57 0.54 5.65 16.83
N ASP A 58 0.55 6.25 15.64
CA ASP A 58 -0.42 5.93 14.58
C ASP A 58 -0.09 4.64 13.82
N PHE A 59 1.12 4.07 13.99
CA PHE A 59 1.56 2.94 13.17
C PHE A 59 2.45 1.93 13.88
N GLU A 60 2.63 0.79 13.22
CA GLU A 60 3.53 -0.30 13.61
C GLU A 60 4.43 -0.71 12.45
N PHE A 61 5.65 -1.14 12.75
CA PHE A 61 6.53 -1.71 11.75
C PHE A 61 6.05 -3.10 11.34
N HIS A 62 5.78 -3.27 10.06
CA HIS A 62 5.43 -4.56 9.45
C HIS A 62 6.56 -5.09 8.54
N GLY A 63 7.75 -4.48 8.61
CA GLY A 63 8.91 -4.87 7.83
C GLY A 63 8.72 -4.61 6.33
N THR A 64 8.79 -5.67 5.52
CA THR A 64 8.72 -5.60 4.06
C THR A 64 7.51 -6.38 3.53
N THR A 65 7.05 -6.11 2.31
CA THR A 65 5.91 -6.79 1.68
C THR A 65 6.14 -8.29 1.48
N SER A 66 7.38 -8.78 1.60
CA SER A 66 7.68 -10.23 1.70
C SER A 66 7.18 -10.86 3.00
N ARG A 67 6.90 -10.06 4.03
CA ARG A 67 6.38 -10.48 5.34
C ARG A 67 4.87 -10.22 5.39
N SER A 68 4.09 -11.15 4.84
CA SER A 68 2.63 -11.05 4.85
C SER A 68 2.10 -10.84 6.28
N GLY A 69 1.21 -9.86 6.45
CA GLY A 69 0.64 -9.50 7.75
C GLY A 69 1.64 -8.89 8.75
N GLY A 70 2.86 -8.53 8.32
CA GLY A 70 3.89 -8.02 9.23
C GLY A 70 4.48 -9.11 10.13
N ARG A 71 4.50 -10.36 9.65
CA ARG A 71 4.97 -11.52 10.42
C ARG A 71 6.11 -12.24 9.73
N TYR A 72 7.01 -12.84 10.50
CA TYR A 72 8.13 -13.64 10.00
C TYR A 72 7.65 -14.93 9.34
N GLY A 73 8.48 -15.45 8.43
CA GLY A 73 8.18 -16.65 7.66
C GLY A 73 7.13 -16.45 6.56
N LEU A 74 6.78 -17.55 5.89
CA LEU A 74 5.74 -17.56 4.87
C LEU A 74 4.35 -17.48 5.54
N PRO A 75 3.35 -16.85 4.88
CA PRO A 75 1.96 -16.93 5.33
C PRO A 75 1.50 -18.40 5.39
N ALA A 76 0.65 -18.70 6.36
CA ALA A 76 0.15 -20.06 6.59
C ALA A 76 -1.12 -20.37 5.79
N GLN A 77 -1.50 -21.64 5.73
CA GLN A 77 -2.73 -22.09 5.07
C GLN A 77 -4.00 -21.78 5.88
N THR A 78 -3.87 -21.60 7.19
CA THR A 78 -5.01 -21.27 8.06
C THR A 78 -4.79 -19.94 8.78
N ALA A 79 -5.87 -19.18 8.99
CA ALA A 79 -5.80 -17.92 9.74
C ALA A 79 -5.32 -18.11 11.20
N ALA A 80 -5.60 -19.27 11.80
CA ALA A 80 -5.18 -19.57 13.16
C ALA A 80 -3.65 -19.74 13.26
N GLU A 81 -3.04 -20.49 12.34
CA GLU A 81 -1.60 -20.65 12.27
C GLU A 81 -0.91 -19.35 11.84
N ASP A 82 -1.50 -18.62 10.89
CA ASP A 82 -0.93 -17.36 10.41
C ASP A 82 -0.80 -16.33 11.52
N ARG A 83 -1.81 -16.26 12.41
CA ARG A 83 -1.80 -15.38 13.59
C ARG A 83 -0.72 -15.75 14.62
N ARG A 84 -0.27 -17.00 14.67
CA ARG A 84 0.77 -17.46 15.62
C ARG A 84 2.19 -17.15 15.16
N ARG A 85 2.38 -16.76 13.89
CA ARG A 85 3.71 -16.37 13.39
C ARG A 85 4.22 -15.15 14.14
N VAL A 86 5.52 -15.10 14.42
CA VAL A 86 6.16 -14.00 15.17
C VAL A 86 5.92 -12.67 14.45
N SER A 87 5.42 -11.67 15.17
CA SER A 87 5.20 -10.32 14.64
C SER A 87 6.51 -9.55 14.54
N VAL A 88 6.72 -8.86 13.43
CA VAL A 88 7.85 -7.93 13.28
C VAL A 88 7.76 -6.78 14.27
N HIS A 89 6.55 -6.32 14.56
CA HIS A 89 6.33 -5.26 15.54
C HIS A 89 6.76 -5.70 16.94
N GLU A 90 6.30 -6.87 17.38
CA GLU A 90 6.59 -7.41 18.72
C GLU A 90 8.08 -7.70 18.90
N ASP A 91 8.72 -8.26 17.87
CA ASP A 91 10.16 -8.56 17.87
C ASP A 91 11.01 -7.29 18.02
N ILE A 92 10.76 -6.25 17.21
CA ILE A 92 11.47 -4.96 17.33
C ILE A 92 11.19 -4.30 18.68
N LEU A 93 9.96 -4.40 19.19
CA LEU A 93 9.57 -3.85 20.49
C LEU A 93 10.30 -4.57 21.63
N GLN A 94 10.41 -5.90 21.57
CA GLN A 94 11.12 -6.71 22.54
C GLN A 94 12.63 -6.42 22.52
N GLU A 95 13.23 -6.31 21.33
CA GLU A 95 14.66 -6.02 21.15
C GLU A 95 15.04 -4.64 21.70
N ARG A 96 14.21 -3.62 21.44
CA ARG A 96 14.56 -2.20 21.69
C ARG A 96 13.94 -1.63 22.97
N GLY A 97 12.97 -2.33 23.55
CA GLY A 97 12.05 -1.76 24.55
C GLY A 97 11.17 -0.64 23.99
N GLU A 98 10.20 -0.20 24.77
CA GLU A 98 9.23 0.82 24.33
C GLU A 98 9.87 2.15 23.92
N LYS A 99 10.85 2.62 24.72
CA LYS A 99 11.56 3.87 24.45
C LYS A 99 12.35 3.76 23.14
N GLY A 100 13.13 2.69 22.97
CA GLY A 100 13.93 2.48 21.77
C GLY A 100 13.08 2.30 20.52
N TYR A 101 11.94 1.61 20.65
CA TYR A 101 10.95 1.47 19.58
C TYR A 101 10.39 2.84 19.17
N ARG A 102 9.98 3.67 20.13
CA ARG A 102 9.43 5.01 19.86
C ARG A 102 10.45 5.95 19.23
N GLU A 103 11.71 5.93 19.69
CA GLU A 103 12.77 6.71 19.04
C GLU A 103 13.05 6.21 17.62
N PHE A 104 12.99 4.91 17.38
CA PHE A 104 13.13 4.35 16.05
C PHE A 104 11.99 4.79 15.11
N GLN A 105 10.75 4.83 15.60
CA GLN A 105 9.62 5.37 14.84
C GLN A 105 9.84 6.85 14.50
N LYS A 106 10.24 7.68 15.46
CA LYS A 106 10.55 9.10 15.21
C LYS A 106 11.64 9.28 14.16
N HIS A 107 12.71 8.48 14.24
CA HIS A 107 13.78 8.52 13.26
C HIS A 107 13.28 8.19 11.86
N VAL A 108 12.53 7.09 11.68
CA VAL A 108 11.96 6.71 10.38
C VAL A 108 11.02 7.80 9.84
N LEU A 109 10.21 8.40 10.69
CA LEU A 109 9.35 9.52 10.30
C LEU A 109 10.16 10.74 9.84
N SER A 110 11.28 11.07 10.50
CA SER A 110 12.10 12.23 10.14
C SER A 110 12.76 12.13 8.76
N ILE A 111 12.97 10.91 8.25
CA ILE A 111 13.56 10.65 6.93
C ILE A 111 12.51 10.26 5.89
N SER A 112 11.23 10.21 6.26
CA SER A 112 10.15 9.85 5.35
C SER A 112 9.75 11.04 4.49
N THR A 113 9.47 10.78 3.21
CA THR A 113 8.98 11.81 2.28
C THR A 113 7.47 11.65 2.07
N PHE A 114 6.78 12.77 1.86
CA PHE A 114 5.34 12.81 1.54
C PHE A 114 5.07 13.18 0.08
N THR A 115 6.15 13.25 -0.70
CA THR A 115 6.22 13.44 -2.13
C THR A 115 7.31 12.50 -2.68
N GLY A 116 7.40 12.40 -4.00
CA GLY A 116 8.37 11.55 -4.68
C GLY A 116 8.01 10.05 -4.64
N PRO A 117 8.90 9.18 -5.13
CA PRO A 117 8.65 7.76 -5.29
C PRO A 117 8.59 6.98 -3.96
N ASP A 118 9.19 7.49 -2.89
CA ASP A 118 9.19 6.85 -1.57
C ASP A 118 8.03 7.26 -0.67
N ARG A 119 7.12 8.12 -1.15
CA ARG A 119 5.96 8.56 -0.37
C ARG A 119 5.05 7.40 0.03
N LEU A 120 4.40 7.56 1.18
CA LEU A 120 3.49 6.55 1.73
C LEU A 120 2.14 6.55 1.00
N VAL A 121 1.69 5.35 0.62
CA VAL A 121 0.46 5.12 -0.11
C VAL A 121 -0.32 3.93 0.45
N LYS A 122 -1.63 3.93 0.21
CA LYS A 122 -2.52 2.82 0.47
C LYS A 122 -3.27 2.44 -0.80
N ILE A 123 -3.33 1.14 -1.08
CA ILE A 123 -4.11 0.59 -2.19
C ILE A 123 -5.39 -0.02 -1.62
N LEU A 124 -6.54 0.41 -2.14
CA LEU A 124 -7.84 -0.21 -1.86
C LEU A 124 -8.37 -0.89 -3.12
N PRO A 125 -8.27 -2.21 -3.24
CA PRO A 125 -8.83 -2.96 -4.36
C PRO A 125 -10.36 -2.82 -4.43
N GLU A 126 -10.93 -2.85 -5.63
CA GLU A 126 -12.39 -3.03 -5.78
C GLU A 126 -12.82 -4.45 -5.36
N THR A 127 -11.97 -5.45 -5.60
CA THR A 127 -12.19 -6.82 -5.15
C THR A 127 -12.06 -6.91 -3.63
N ARG A 128 -13.12 -7.40 -2.95
CA ARG A 128 -13.18 -7.53 -1.49
C ARG A 128 -12.40 -8.71 -0.96
N HIS A 129 -12.03 -8.64 0.33
CA HIS A 129 -11.38 -9.76 1.01
C HIS A 129 -12.29 -10.97 0.89
N ASP A 130 -11.67 -12.11 0.66
CA ASP A 130 -12.29 -13.41 0.53
C ASP A 130 -11.92 -14.20 1.79
N ASP A 131 -12.89 -14.32 2.70
CA ASP A 131 -12.71 -14.97 4.00
C ASP A 131 -12.51 -16.49 3.86
N ASP A 132 -12.89 -17.08 2.72
CA ASP A 132 -12.73 -18.51 2.41
C ASP A 132 -11.36 -18.81 1.78
N MET A 133 -10.61 -17.78 1.38
CA MET A 133 -9.27 -17.93 0.82
C MET A 133 -8.22 -18.03 1.93
N SER A 134 -7.36 -19.05 1.84
CA SER A 134 -6.25 -19.23 2.78
C SER A 134 -5.29 -18.02 2.79
N PRO A 135 -4.69 -17.66 3.96
CA PRO A 135 -3.83 -16.48 4.05
C PRO A 135 -2.65 -16.48 3.07
N ASP A 136 -2.03 -17.63 2.83
CA ASP A 136 -0.94 -17.82 1.88
C ASP A 136 -1.31 -17.53 0.42
N ARG A 137 -2.57 -17.76 0.07
CA ARG A 137 -3.12 -17.40 -1.24
C ARG A 137 -3.61 -15.97 -1.28
N GLN A 138 -4.30 -15.51 -0.24
CA GLN A 138 -4.87 -14.17 -0.18
C GLN A 138 -3.79 -13.08 -0.19
N TYR A 139 -2.73 -13.32 0.59
CA TYR A 139 -1.63 -12.39 0.79
C TYR A 139 -0.28 -13.13 0.70
N PRO A 140 0.14 -13.55 -0.51
CA PRO A 140 1.42 -14.21 -0.71
C PRO A 140 2.59 -13.25 -0.42
N PRO A 141 3.82 -13.76 -0.22
CA PRO A 141 4.99 -12.91 -0.09
C PRO A 141 5.15 -11.96 -1.28
N GLY A 142 5.27 -10.66 -0.98
CA GLY A 142 5.50 -9.62 -1.97
C GLY A 142 6.97 -9.36 -2.31
N GLY A 143 7.22 -8.33 -3.12
CA GLY A 143 8.52 -7.97 -3.68
C GLY A 143 9.53 -7.30 -2.73
N GLY A 144 9.29 -7.29 -1.42
CA GLY A 144 10.26 -6.79 -0.43
C GLY A 144 10.26 -5.27 -0.18
N PHE A 145 9.18 -4.56 -0.53
CA PHE A 145 9.05 -3.13 -0.27
C PHE A 145 8.72 -2.86 1.19
N LEU A 146 9.21 -1.76 1.78
CA LEU A 146 8.87 -1.43 3.16
C LEU A 146 7.36 -1.22 3.35
N GLN A 147 6.85 -1.69 4.48
CA GLN A 147 5.45 -1.57 4.86
C GLN A 147 5.27 -1.30 6.35
N TRP A 148 4.16 -0.64 6.65
CA TRP A 148 3.73 -0.29 8.00
C TRP A 148 2.25 -0.57 8.14
N ASN A 149 1.81 -0.88 9.35
CA ASN A 149 0.40 -1.00 9.66
C ASN A 149 -0.08 0.26 10.36
N LEU A 150 -1.05 0.95 9.78
CA LEU A 150 -1.73 2.03 10.47
C LEU A 150 -2.72 1.45 11.49
N LYS A 151 -2.57 1.86 12.76
CA LYS A 151 -3.48 1.46 13.84
C LYS A 151 -4.87 2.06 13.63
N LYS A 152 -5.88 1.53 14.32
CA LYS A 152 -7.20 2.16 14.38
C LYS A 152 -7.14 3.44 15.24
N PRO A 153 -7.84 4.52 14.86
CA PRO A 153 -8.82 4.62 13.77
C PRO A 153 -8.22 4.75 12.35
N GLY A 154 -6.92 5.02 12.24
CA GLY A 154 -6.21 5.21 10.99
C GLY A 154 -5.98 6.69 10.68
N LEU A 155 -5.58 6.99 9.45
CA LEU A 155 -5.30 8.35 9.00
C LEU A 155 -6.11 8.71 7.76
N PRO A 156 -6.44 10.00 7.55
CA PRO A 156 -7.05 10.45 6.31
C PRO A 156 -5.98 10.45 5.20
N PHE A 157 -6.40 10.08 3.99
CA PHE A 157 -5.56 10.10 2.79
C PHE A 157 -6.20 10.95 1.72
N LEU A 158 -5.41 11.48 0.79
CA LEU A 158 -5.97 11.99 -0.45
C LEU A 158 -6.31 10.81 -1.37
N PHE A 159 -7.56 10.71 -1.83
CA PHE A 159 -7.92 9.80 -2.93
C PHE A 159 -7.37 10.36 -4.25
N ALA A 160 -6.12 10.01 -4.58
CA ALA A 160 -5.39 10.63 -5.67
C ALA A 160 -5.78 10.09 -7.05
N ALA A 161 -5.94 8.78 -7.17
CA ALA A 161 -6.19 8.14 -8.47
C ALA A 161 -7.09 6.90 -8.35
N HIS A 162 -8.00 6.74 -9.30
CA HIS A 162 -8.83 5.56 -9.46
C HIS A 162 -8.42 4.81 -10.73
N PHE A 163 -7.86 3.61 -10.55
CA PHE A 163 -7.49 2.71 -11.63
C PHE A 163 -8.69 1.83 -11.96
N LEU A 164 -9.14 1.86 -13.20
CA LEU A 164 -10.27 1.09 -13.69
C LEU A 164 -9.78 -0.18 -14.42
N ALA A 165 -10.66 -1.18 -14.51
CA ALA A 165 -10.36 -2.48 -15.12
C ALA A 165 -9.92 -2.40 -16.59
N ASP A 166 -10.34 -1.36 -17.30
CA ASP A 166 -10.05 -1.14 -18.72
C ASP A 166 -8.70 -0.43 -18.98
N GLY A 167 -7.91 -0.16 -17.94
CA GLY A 167 -6.64 0.56 -18.02
C GLY A 167 -6.78 2.08 -18.04
N THR A 168 -7.98 2.62 -17.84
CA THR A 168 -8.21 4.04 -17.58
C THR A 168 -7.83 4.37 -16.14
N VAL A 169 -7.19 5.52 -15.93
CA VAL A 169 -6.92 6.06 -14.60
C VAL A 169 -7.51 7.45 -14.49
N LYS A 170 -8.36 7.68 -13.50
CA LYS A 170 -8.98 8.99 -13.24
C LYS A 170 -8.28 9.65 -12.05
N THR A 171 -8.00 10.95 -12.17
CA THR A 171 -7.60 11.84 -11.07
C THR A 171 -8.58 13.02 -10.98
N LYS A 172 -8.38 13.96 -10.05
CA LYS A 172 -9.30 15.11 -9.87
C LYS A 172 -9.47 15.96 -11.14
N GLY A 173 -8.44 16.08 -11.96
CA GLY A 173 -8.41 16.99 -13.12
C GLY A 173 -7.98 16.35 -14.43
N ALA A 174 -7.70 15.04 -14.44
CA ALA A 174 -7.21 14.37 -15.64
C ALA A 174 -7.71 12.92 -15.73
N THR A 175 -7.71 12.41 -16.95
CA THR A 175 -7.89 11.00 -17.26
C THR A 175 -6.70 10.52 -18.07
N TYR A 176 -6.12 9.42 -17.66
CA TYR A 176 -4.95 8.80 -18.29
C TYR A 176 -5.37 7.45 -18.88
N ARG A 177 -4.75 7.07 -20.00
CA ARG A 177 -4.88 5.74 -20.60
C ARG A 177 -3.52 5.09 -20.58
N LEU A 178 -3.35 4.02 -19.80
CA LEU A 178 -2.02 3.44 -19.54
C LEU A 178 -1.70 2.21 -20.38
N ASN A 179 -2.70 1.61 -21.03
CA ASN A 179 -2.61 0.38 -21.82
C ASN A 179 -3.51 0.48 -23.06
N SER A 180 -3.30 1.53 -23.86
CA SER A 180 -4.03 1.76 -25.12
C SER A 180 -3.59 0.84 -26.25
N GLY A 181 -2.44 0.17 -26.12
CA GLY A 181 -1.81 -0.61 -27.18
C GLY A 181 -0.80 0.20 -28.00
N SER A 182 -0.73 1.52 -27.78
CA SER A 182 0.32 2.39 -28.32
C SER A 182 1.39 2.63 -27.27
N ILE A 183 2.58 2.03 -27.46
CA ILE A 183 3.69 2.09 -26.50
C ILE A 183 4.06 3.55 -26.20
N ASP A 184 4.25 4.38 -27.23
CA ASP A 184 4.67 5.78 -27.05
C ASP A 184 3.60 6.62 -26.33
N THR A 185 2.33 6.40 -26.65
CA THR A 185 1.22 7.08 -25.97
C THR A 185 1.15 6.66 -24.51
N ASP A 186 1.24 5.35 -24.24
CA ASP A 186 1.16 4.78 -22.90
C ASP A 186 2.34 5.25 -22.03
N LEU A 187 3.56 5.31 -22.57
CA LEU A 187 4.74 5.81 -21.84
C LEU A 187 4.56 7.27 -21.41
N ARG A 188 4.16 8.16 -22.31
CA ARG A 188 3.93 9.58 -21.96
C ARG A 188 2.81 9.74 -20.93
N GLN A 189 1.75 8.94 -21.01
CA GLN A 189 0.65 8.97 -20.04
C GLN A 189 1.12 8.48 -18.67
N ARG A 190 1.94 7.42 -18.62
CA ARG A 190 2.54 6.89 -17.39
C ARG A 190 3.46 7.90 -16.74
N GLU A 191 4.33 8.59 -17.50
CA GLU A 191 5.21 9.64 -16.98
C GLU A 191 4.41 10.79 -16.34
N LYS A 192 3.38 11.29 -17.03
CA LYS A 192 2.50 12.34 -16.50
C LYS A 192 1.78 11.90 -15.22
N LEU A 193 1.24 10.68 -15.20
CA LEU A 193 0.58 10.14 -14.02
C LEU A 193 1.58 9.92 -12.87
N GLN A 194 2.78 9.42 -13.16
CA GLN A 194 3.82 9.22 -12.17
C GLN A 194 4.22 10.54 -11.53
N HIS A 195 4.46 11.58 -12.34
CA HIS A 195 4.75 12.92 -11.85
C HIS A 195 3.63 13.46 -10.96
N PHE A 196 2.36 13.33 -11.40
CA PHE A 196 1.20 13.70 -10.60
C PHE A 196 1.18 12.98 -9.24
N LEU A 197 1.31 11.64 -9.23
CA LEU A 197 1.27 10.85 -8.00
C LEU A 197 2.43 11.18 -7.04
N GLN A 198 3.57 11.60 -7.57
CA GLN A 198 4.72 12.01 -6.77
C GLN A 198 4.57 13.41 -6.16
N THR A 199 3.72 14.27 -6.72
CA THR A 199 3.61 15.68 -6.33
C THR A 199 2.34 16.02 -5.58
N VAL A 200 1.23 15.32 -5.86
CA VAL A 200 -0.11 15.64 -5.37
C VAL A 200 -0.28 15.56 -3.86
#